data_AF-A0A1V5JR87-F1
#
_entry.id   AF-A0A1V5JR87-F1
#
_cell.length_a   1.000
_cell.length_b   1.000
_cell.length_c   1.000
_cell.angle_alpha   90.00
_cell.angle_beta   90.00
_cell.angle_gamma   90.00
#
_symmetry.space_group_name_H-M   'P 1'
#
loop_
_entity.id
_entity.type
_entity.pdbx_description
1 polymer ?
#
loop_
_entity_poly.entity_id
_entity_poly.type
_entity_poly.pdbx_seq_one_letter_code
_entity_poly.pdbx_strand_id
1 'polypeptide(L)' 'MLRIVADKGIHEKVPEGFWDSLASGMGESFQKGDYVGGLERAVRRTGEELSRFFPCQGRNPNELSDQIGWDGEAGQER' A
#
# COMPACT_ATOMS: atom_id res chain seq x y z
N MET A 1 -15.47 -3.10 -2.23
CA MET A 1 -14.53 -3.02 -3.38
C MET A 1 -13.17 -2.56 -2.84
N LEU A 2 -12.13 -3.39 -3.00
CA LEU A 2 -10.76 -3.04 -2.62
C LEU A 2 -10.11 -2.27 -3.79
N ARG A 3 -9.34 -1.22 -3.48
CA ARG A 3 -8.58 -0.44 -4.47
C ARG A 3 -7.20 -0.13 -3.91
N ILE A 4 -6.19 -0.20 -4.77
CA ILE A 4 -4.84 0.25 -4.47
C ILE A 4 -4.57 1.45 -5.38
N VAL A 5 -4.12 2.55 -4.79
CA VAL A 5 -3.80 3.80 -5.51
C VAL A 5 -2.33 4.08 -5.30
N ALA A 6 -1.61 4.32 -6.39
CA ALA A 6 -0.20 4.65 -6.38
C ALA A 6 0.04 5.91 -7.22
N ASP A 7 1.07 6.68 -6.85
CA ASP A 7 1.52 7.80 -7.67
C ASP A 7 2.02 7.30 -9.04
N LYS A 8 1.86 8.14 -10.06
CA LYS A 8 2.31 7.85 -11.43
C LYS A 8 3.80 7.47 -11.48
N GLY A 9 4.66 8.15 -10.75
CA GLY A 9 6.10 7.88 -10.74
C GLY A 9 6.46 6.50 -10.18
N ILE A 10 5.63 5.98 -9.27
CA ILE A 10 5.75 4.61 -8.75
C ILE A 10 5.15 3.61 -9.75
N HIS A 11 3.95 3.89 -10.27
CA HIS A 11 3.25 3.00 -11.20
C HIS A 11 4.07 2.70 -12.46
N GLU A 12 4.77 3.70 -13.00
CA GLU A 12 5.63 3.54 -14.19
C GLU A 12 6.88 2.68 -13.95
N LYS A 13 7.27 2.43 -12.69
CA LYS A 13 8.49 1.67 -12.35
C LYS A 13 8.22 0.22 -12.01
N VAL A 14 7.05 -0.07 -11.44
CA VAL A 14 6.69 -1.44 -11.05
C VAL A 14 6.27 -2.26 -12.28
N PRO A 15 6.44 -3.60 -12.25
CA PRO A 15 5.98 -4.45 -13.33
C PRO A 15 4.47 -4.35 -13.59
N GLU A 16 4.08 -4.57 -14.84
CA GLU A 16 2.67 -4.66 -15.22
C GLU A 16 1.96 -5.77 -14.41
N GLY A 17 0.72 -5.50 -13.98
CA GLY A 17 -0.07 -6.44 -13.17
C GLY A 17 0.37 -6.57 -11.71
N PHE A 18 1.37 -5.81 -11.26
CA PHE A 18 1.81 -5.84 -9.85
C PHE A 18 0.68 -5.50 -8.88
N TRP A 19 -0.04 -4.40 -9.14
CA TRP A 19 -1.14 -3.93 -8.31
C TRP A 19 -2.33 -4.90 -8.33
N ASP A 20 -2.62 -5.47 -9.49
CA ASP A 20 -3.70 -6.46 -9.63
C ASP A 20 -3.39 -7.74 -8.84
N SER A 21 -2.13 -8.20 -8.87
CA SER A 21 -1.66 -9.34 -8.07
C SER A 21 -1.80 -9.07 -6.57
N LEU A 22 -1.43 -7.86 -6.12
CA LEU A 22 -1.59 -7.47 -4.71
C LEU A 22 -3.06 -7.42 -4.30
N ALA A 23 -3.91 -6.76 -5.09
CA ALA A 23 -5.33 -6.64 -4.81
C ALA A 23 -6.03 -8.00 -4.78
N SER A 24 -5.67 -8.90 -5.70
CA SER A 24 -6.16 -10.28 -5.74
C SER A 24 -5.77 -11.05 -4.48
N GLY A 25 -4.48 -11.04 -4.09
CA GLY A 25 -4.00 -11.74 -2.89
C GLY A 25 -4.58 -11.19 -1.57
N MET A 26 -4.76 -9.86 -1.49
CA MET A 26 -5.49 -9.24 -0.37
C MET A 26 -6.95 -9.68 -0.36
N GLY A 27 -7.61 -9.69 -1.52
CA GLY A 27 -8.99 -10.14 -1.68
C GLY A 27 -9.19 -11.58 -1.22
N GLU A 28 -8.30 -12.49 -1.59
CA GLU A 28 -8.32 -13.87 -1.12
C GLU A 28 -8.13 -13.99 0.40
N SER A 29 -7.22 -13.19 0.97
CA SER A 29 -6.98 -13.17 2.42
C SER A 29 -8.22 -12.67 3.16
N PHE A 30 -8.86 -11.62 2.63
CA PHE A 30 -10.07 -11.02 3.22
C PHE A 30 -11.26 -11.98 3.15
N GLN A 31 -11.40 -12.74 2.06
CA GLN A 31 -12.43 -13.79 1.94
C GLN A 31 -12.25 -14.90 2.99
N LYS A 32 -11.02 -15.16 3.43
CA LYS A 32 -10.69 -16.13 4.48
C LYS A 32 -10.79 -15.54 5.90
N GLY A 33 -11.16 -14.26 6.04
CA GLY A 33 -11.18 -13.54 7.32
C GLY A 33 -9.80 -13.07 7.81
N ASP A 34 -8.73 -13.29 7.04
CA ASP A 34 -7.37 -12.86 7.38
C ASP A 34 -7.09 -11.45 6.83
N TYR A 35 -7.71 -10.44 7.45
CA TYR A 35 -7.56 -9.04 7.05
C TYR A 35 -6.18 -8.49 7.37
N VAL A 36 -5.70 -8.72 8.59
CA VAL A 36 -4.42 -8.20 9.08
C VAL A 36 -3.27 -8.82 8.31
N GLY A 37 -3.24 -10.16 8.18
CA GLY A 37 -2.20 -10.85 7.43
C GLY A 37 -2.23 -10.52 5.94
N GLY A 38 -3.43 -10.35 5.36
CA GLY A 38 -3.60 -9.87 4.00
C GLY A 38 -2.96 -8.50 3.76
N LEU A 39 -3.21 -7.55 4.66
CA LEU A 39 -2.67 -6.19 4.59
C LEU A 39 -1.15 -6.17 4.84
N GLU A 40 -0.67 -6.87 5.87
CA GLU A 40 0.75 -6.93 6.22
C GLU A 40 1.58 -7.49 5.05
N ARG A 41 1.11 -8.59 4.43
CA ARG A 41 1.77 -9.19 3.26
C ARG A 41 1.82 -8.22 2.08
N ALA A 42 0.74 -7.46 1.86
CA ALA A 42 0.69 -6.50 0.78
C ALA A 42 1.63 -5.31 0.99
N VAL A 43 1.65 -4.74 2.20
CA VAL A 43 2.59 -3.67 2.57
C VAL A 43 4.03 -4.13 2.44
N ARG A 44 4.36 -5.32 2.97
CA ARG A 44 5.71 -5.89 2.86
C ARG A 44 6.15 -6.07 1.41
N ARG A 45 5.33 -6.71 0.58
CA ARG A 45 5.63 -6.94 -0.83
C ARG A 45 5.76 -5.64 -1.62
N THR A 46 4.97 -4.64 -1.26
CA THR A 46 5.08 -3.28 -1.84
C THR A 46 6.42 -2.65 -1.46
N GLY A 47 6.81 -2.70 -0.19
CA GLY A 47 8.11 -2.21 0.26
C GLY A 47 9.30 -2.91 -0.41
N GLU A 48 9.23 -4.24 -0.55
CA GLU A 48 10.25 -5.04 -1.24
C GLU A 48 10.41 -4.60 -2.70
N GLU A 49 9.33 -4.47 -3.47
CA GLU A 49 9.40 -4.03 -4.86
C GLU A 49 9.86 -2.57 -4.98
N LEU A 50 9.34 -1.66 -4.15
CA LEU A 50 9.76 -0.26 -4.18
C LEU A 50 11.24 -0.09 -3.84
N SER A 51 11.78 -0.88 -2.90
CA SER A 51 13.19 -0.80 -2.52
C SER A 51 14.16 -1.08 -3.67
N ARG A 52 13.72 -1.83 -4.69
CA ARG A 52 14.51 -2.14 -5.89
C ARG A 52 14.66 -0.94 -6.82
N PHE A 53 13.66 -0.07 -6.87
CA PHE A 53 13.62 1.10 -7.75
C PHE A 53 13.98 2.41 -7.03
N PHE A 54 13.69 2.47 -5.73
CA PHE A 54 13.88 3.63 -4.86
C PHE A 54 14.70 3.22 -3.63
N PRO A 55 16.00 2.91 -3.80
CA PRO A 55 16.85 2.58 -2.66
C PRO A 55 16.90 3.78 -1.71
N CYS A 56 16.72 3.52 -0.41
CA CYS A 56 16.84 4.55 0.61
C CYS A 56 18.27 5.12 0.62
N GLN A 57 18.44 6.35 0.13
CA GLN A 57 19.73 7.04 0.12
C GLN A 57 19.66 8.32 0.96
N GLY A 58 20.65 8.51 1.84
CA GLY A 58 20.78 9.73 2.64
C GLY A 58 19.62 9.94 3.62
N ARG A 59 19.06 11.14 3.61
CA ARG A 59 17.96 11.53 4.50
C ARG A 59 16.63 11.23 3.82
N ASN A 60 15.97 10.16 4.26
CA ASN A 60 14.62 9.78 3.82
C ASN A 60 13.62 10.05 4.97
N PRO A 61 13.14 11.28 5.15
CA PRO A 61 12.13 11.57 6.18
C PRO A 61 10.80 10.90 5.81
N ASN A 62 9.99 10.57 6.80
CA ASN A 62 8.66 10.07 6.52
C ASN A 62 7.79 11.20 5.95
N GLU A 63 7.40 11.10 4.67
CA GLU A 63 6.63 12.12 3.95
C GLU A 63 5.11 11.94 4.13
N LEU A 64 4.66 10.73 4.50
CA LEU A 64 3.24 10.38 4.67
C LEU A 64 3.02 9.71 6.03
N SER A 65 1.87 9.95 6.66
CA SER A 65 1.57 9.33 7.95
C SER A 65 1.41 7.81 7.81
N ASP A 66 1.96 7.05 8.77
CA ASP A 66 1.74 5.61 8.89
C ASP A 66 0.37 5.27 9.52
N GLN A 67 -0.43 6.28 9.87
CA GLN A 67 -1.74 6.10 10.49
C GLN A 67 -2.81 5.73 9.46
N ILE A 68 -3.71 4.83 9.87
CA ILE A 68 -4.88 4.47 9.07
C ILE A 68 -5.85 5.66 9.03
N GLY A 69 -6.01 6.25 7.85
CA GLY A 69 -6.98 7.31 7.59
C GLY A 69 -8.39 6.75 7.36
N TRP A 70 -9.40 7.53 7.73
CA TRP A 70 -10.81 7.22 7.50
C TRP A 70 -11.40 8.31 6.61
N ASP A 71 -11.79 7.95 5.38
CA ASP A 71 -12.43 8.87 4.44
C ASP A 71 -13.94 8.94 4.74
N GLY A 72 -14.27 9.44 5.93
CA GLY A 72 -15.61 9.53 6.49
C GLY A 72 -15.59 10.37 7.75
N GLU A 73 -15.97 11.64 7.61
CA GLU A 73 -16.05 12.68 8.65
C GLU A 73 -14.71 13.20 9.21
N ALA A 74 -14.10 14.13 8.46
CA ALA A 74 -13.43 15.27 9.09
C ALA A 74 -14.51 16.24 9.62
N GLY A 75 -15.24 15.81 10.63
CA GLY A 75 -16.03 16.68 11.49
C GLY A 75 -15.15 17.17 12.62
N GLN A 76 -14.75 18.45 12.52
CA GLN A 76 -14.42 19.39 13.60
C GLN A 76 -13.77 18.86 14.89
N GLU A 77 -12.59 19.40 15.19
CA GLU A 77 -12.00 19.51 16.53
C GLU A 77 -13.03 19.50 17.68
N ARG A 78 -12.79 18.63 18.67
CA ARG A 78 -13.17 18.87 20.07
C ARG A 78 -11.98 18.57 20.96
#